data_AF-A0AAU9EQ03-F1
#
_entry.id   AF-A0AAU9EQ03-F1
#
_cell.length_a   1.000
_cell.length_b   1.000
_cell.length_c   1.000
_cell.angle_alpha   90.00
_cell.angle_beta   90.00
_cell.angle_gamma   90.00
#
_symmetry.space_group_name_H-M   'P 1'
#
loop_
_entity.id
_entity.type
_entity.pdbx_description
1 polymer ?
#
loop_
_entity_poly.entity_id
_entity_poly.type
_entity_poly.pdbx_seq_one_letter_code
_entity_poly.pdbx_strand_id
1 'polypeptide(L)'
;MPGLSILAALLVVAWGAPETGAAPGSPPKQLENAPAGDCAACHGPAPVLPKDHAATKGQDMGQCRECHDGKKAPLLRSKLPLGHMHALEGVSCADCHDTGERSTVGTAKCLECHTSGEAVAKLTVPQDKKHRNPHDSPHYGTELDCEMCHHVHAKSENYCAQCHDQTKLVP
;
A
#
# COMPACT_ATOMS: atom_id res chain seq x y z
N MET A 1 -10.60 -9.14 -74.63
CA MET A 1 -10.54 -10.27 -73.68
C MET A 1 -9.37 -10.01 -72.72
N PRO A 2 -9.53 -10.36 -71.42
CA PRO A 2 -9.40 -9.51 -70.22
C PRO A 2 -7.94 -9.29 -69.76
N GLY A 3 -7.60 -8.48 -68.75
CA GLY A 3 -8.40 -7.83 -67.72
C GLY A 3 -7.57 -6.82 -66.92
N LEU A 4 -8.28 -5.80 -66.43
CA LEU A 4 -7.78 -4.71 -65.62
C LEU A 4 -7.70 -5.19 -64.16
N SER A 5 -6.50 -5.35 -63.60
CA SER A 5 -6.32 -5.71 -62.19
C SER A 5 -6.56 -4.49 -61.31
N ILE A 6 -7.75 -4.42 -60.69
CA ILE A 6 -8.09 -3.45 -59.66
C ILE A 6 -7.53 -3.98 -58.33
N LEU A 7 -6.47 -3.34 -57.81
CA LEU A 7 -6.01 -3.50 -56.44
C LEU A 7 -6.99 -2.76 -55.51
N ALA A 8 -7.91 -3.49 -54.90
CA ALA A 8 -8.75 -2.97 -53.82
C ALA A 8 -7.91 -2.88 -52.54
N ALA A 9 -7.53 -1.66 -52.16
CA ALA A 9 -6.97 -1.37 -50.84
C ALA A 9 -8.08 -1.47 -49.79
N LEU A 10 -8.13 -2.58 -49.06
CA LEU A 10 -8.97 -2.72 -47.87
C LEU A 10 -8.31 -1.94 -46.71
N LEU A 11 -8.76 -0.71 -46.51
CA LEU A 11 -8.57 0.02 -45.25
C LEU A 11 -9.38 -0.68 -44.15
N VAL A 12 -8.71 -1.51 -43.35
CA VAL A 12 -9.25 -1.99 -42.08
C VAL A 12 -9.10 -0.86 -41.07
N VAL A 13 -10.15 -0.07 -40.91
CA VAL A 13 -10.28 0.84 -39.75
C VAL A 13 -10.58 -0.05 -38.55
N ALA A 14 -9.55 -0.40 -37.80
CA ALA A 14 -9.70 -1.05 -36.51
C ALA A 14 -10.34 -0.04 -35.54
N TRP A 15 -11.66 -0.14 -35.35
CA TRP A 15 -12.30 0.47 -34.20
C TRP A 15 -11.74 -0.16 -32.93
N GLY A 16 -10.99 0.63 -32.16
CA GLY A 16 -10.56 0.26 -30.82
C GLY A 16 -11.77 -0.09 -29.98
N ALA A 17 -11.81 -1.31 -29.47
CA ALA A 17 -12.80 -1.70 -28.49
C ALA A 17 -12.66 -0.79 -27.25
N PRO A 18 -13.77 -0.34 -26.64
CA PRO A 18 -13.71 0.39 -25.38
C PRO A 18 -13.07 -0.52 -24.33
N GLU A 19 -12.07 0.00 -23.62
CA GLU A 19 -11.38 -0.71 -22.55
C GLU A 19 -12.42 -1.20 -21.53
N THR A 20 -12.66 -2.50 -21.52
CA THR A 20 -13.48 -3.16 -20.52
C THR A 20 -12.88 -2.88 -19.15
N GLY A 21 -13.67 -2.27 -18.26
CA GLY A 21 -13.25 -1.96 -16.90
C GLY A 21 -12.61 -3.16 -16.19
N ALA A 22 -11.58 -2.87 -15.39
CA ALA A 22 -10.79 -3.86 -14.67
C ALA A 22 -11.69 -4.86 -13.90
N ALA A 23 -11.42 -6.15 -14.10
CA ALA A 23 -12.11 -7.23 -13.39
C ALA A 23 -11.81 -7.19 -11.88
N PRO A 24 -12.71 -7.72 -11.02
CA PRO A 24 -12.45 -7.86 -9.60
C PRO A 24 -11.16 -8.68 -9.37
N GLY A 25 -10.19 -8.10 -8.68
CA GLY A 25 -8.90 -8.74 -8.40
C GLY A 25 -7.77 -8.40 -9.37
N SER A 26 -7.99 -7.52 -10.36
CA SER A 26 -6.87 -6.95 -11.12
C SER A 26 -5.91 -6.19 -10.18
N PRO A 27 -4.58 -6.27 -10.40
CA PRO A 27 -3.64 -5.48 -9.63
C PRO A 27 -3.94 -3.98 -9.81
N PRO A 28 -3.91 -3.20 -8.72
CA PRO A 28 -4.21 -1.78 -8.79
C PRO A 28 -3.24 -1.06 -9.72
N LYS A 29 -3.73 -0.05 -10.44
CA LYS A 29 -2.87 0.83 -11.23
C LYS A 29 -1.90 1.57 -10.31
N GLN A 30 -0.62 1.60 -10.67
CA GLN A 30 0.39 2.43 -10.00
C GLN A 30 0.42 3.81 -10.68
N LEU A 31 -0.46 4.70 -10.24
CA LEU A 31 -0.52 6.07 -10.75
C LEU A 31 0.37 6.97 -9.89
N GLU A 32 1.18 7.81 -10.53
CA GLU A 32 2.10 8.72 -9.83
C GLU A 32 1.40 9.86 -9.09
N ASN A 33 0.21 10.25 -9.55
CA ASN A 33 -0.51 11.43 -9.06
C ASN A 33 -1.98 11.13 -8.72
N ALA A 34 -2.28 9.94 -8.17
CA ALA A 34 -3.63 9.62 -7.74
C ALA A 34 -4.01 10.48 -6.51
N PRO A 35 -5.16 11.20 -6.54
CA PRO A 35 -5.63 11.93 -5.37
C PRO A 35 -5.92 11.01 -4.19
N ALA A 36 -5.61 11.47 -2.97
CA ALA A 36 -5.91 10.77 -1.74
C ALA A 36 -7.40 10.39 -1.65
N GLY A 37 -7.67 9.16 -1.20
CA GLY A 37 -9.02 8.64 -1.01
C GLY A 37 -9.82 8.35 -2.30
N ASP A 38 -9.29 8.59 -3.50
CA ASP A 38 -9.93 8.20 -4.76
C ASP A 38 -9.59 6.75 -5.15
N CYS A 39 -10.13 5.78 -4.41
CA CYS A 39 -9.84 4.36 -4.59
C CYS A 39 -10.13 3.88 -6.02
N ALA A 40 -11.17 4.43 -6.64
CA ALA A 40 -11.61 4.04 -7.98
C ALA A 40 -10.60 4.47 -9.07
N ALA A 41 -9.79 5.50 -8.82
CA ALA A 41 -8.73 5.91 -9.74
C ALA A 41 -7.72 4.77 -9.98
N CYS A 42 -7.42 3.97 -8.95
CA CYS A 42 -6.45 2.87 -9.03
C CYS A 42 -7.10 1.49 -9.15
N HIS A 43 -8.25 1.25 -8.53
CA HIS A 43 -8.94 -0.05 -8.50
C HIS A 43 -10.06 -0.19 -9.53
N GLY A 44 -10.40 0.87 -10.26
CA GLY A 44 -11.53 0.88 -11.19
C GLY A 44 -12.88 1.01 -10.48
N PRO A 45 -14.00 0.76 -11.18
CA PRO A 45 -15.34 1.02 -10.66
C PRO A 45 -15.82 0.00 -9.62
N ALA A 46 -15.12 -1.13 -9.45
CA ALA A 46 -15.50 -2.15 -8.49
C ALA A 46 -15.28 -1.63 -7.05
N PRO A 47 -16.26 -1.79 -6.14
CA PRO A 47 -16.10 -1.35 -4.76
C PRO A 47 -15.04 -2.20 -4.05
N VAL A 48 -14.01 -1.53 -3.52
CA VAL A 48 -12.94 -2.14 -2.69
C VAL A 48 -13.15 -1.90 -1.20
N LEU A 49 -14.16 -1.10 -0.85
CA LEU A 49 -14.59 -0.81 0.51
C LEU A 49 -15.90 -1.55 0.81
N PRO A 50 -16.25 -1.75 2.09
CA PRO A 50 -17.54 -2.30 2.48
C PRO A 50 -18.72 -1.55 1.82
N LYS A 51 -19.80 -2.26 1.55
CA LYS A 51 -20.97 -1.73 0.80
C LYS A 51 -21.54 -0.44 1.40
N ASP A 52 -21.51 -0.32 2.73
CA ASP A 52 -22.08 0.82 3.47
C ASP A 52 -21.04 1.88 3.84
N HIS A 53 -19.84 1.83 3.23
CA HIS A 53 -18.78 2.80 3.49
C HIS A 53 -19.10 4.15 2.82
N ALA A 54 -18.78 5.25 3.51
CA ALA A 54 -18.92 6.59 2.96
C ALA A 54 -18.01 6.82 1.75
N ALA A 55 -18.35 7.79 0.89
CA ALA A 55 -17.49 8.20 -0.21
C ALA A 55 -16.20 8.83 0.33
N THR A 56 -15.05 8.34 -0.14
CA THR A 56 -13.72 8.72 0.37
C THR A 56 -12.96 9.69 -0.52
N LYS A 57 -13.51 10.04 -1.69
CA LYS A 57 -12.80 10.84 -2.70
C LYS A 57 -12.38 12.19 -2.13
N GLY A 58 -11.09 12.47 -2.14
CA GLY A 58 -10.50 13.71 -1.62
C GLY A 58 -10.31 13.74 -0.11
N GLN A 59 -10.52 12.60 0.58
CA GLN A 59 -10.21 12.51 2.00
C GLN A 59 -8.73 12.21 2.24
N ASP A 60 -8.16 12.90 3.23
CA ASP A 60 -6.84 12.59 3.78
C ASP A 60 -6.92 11.59 4.93
N MET A 61 -5.74 11.15 5.39
CA MET A 61 -5.66 10.13 6.42
C MET A 61 -6.13 10.58 7.80
N GLY A 62 -6.08 11.89 8.10
CA GLY A 62 -6.63 12.48 9.31
C GLY A 62 -8.15 12.34 9.35
N GLN A 63 -8.81 12.67 8.24
CA GLN A 63 -10.26 12.54 8.08
C GLN A 63 -10.72 11.08 8.16
N CYS A 64 -9.94 10.14 7.62
CA CYS A 64 -10.23 8.71 7.78
C CYS A 64 -10.24 8.30 9.27
N ARG A 65 -9.30 8.84 10.08
CA ARG A 65 -9.15 8.50 11.51
C ARG A 65 -10.26 9.07 12.39
N GLU A 66 -11.06 10.04 11.93
CA GLU A 66 -12.22 10.56 12.68
C GLU A 66 -13.33 9.52 12.88
N CYS A 67 -13.40 8.56 11.96
CA CYS A 67 -14.30 7.41 12.02
C CYS A 67 -13.57 6.12 12.37
N HIS A 68 -12.35 5.91 11.85
CA HIS A 68 -11.54 4.72 12.14
C HIS A 68 -10.72 4.87 13.43
N ASP A 69 -11.41 5.13 14.53
CA ASP A 69 -10.85 5.34 15.87
C ASP A 69 -10.87 4.07 16.76
N GLY A 70 -11.38 2.95 16.22
CA GLY A 70 -11.58 1.69 16.95
C GLY A 70 -12.87 1.63 17.76
N LYS A 71 -13.66 2.72 17.80
CA LYS A 71 -14.97 2.80 18.45
C LYS A 71 -16.10 2.85 17.43
N LYS A 72 -16.05 3.80 16.50
CA LYS A 72 -17.07 3.97 15.44
C LYS A 72 -16.84 2.99 14.30
N ALA A 73 -15.59 2.84 13.88
CA ALA A 73 -15.15 1.88 12.90
C ALA A 73 -13.82 1.24 13.31
N PRO A 74 -13.51 0.01 12.83
CA PRO A 74 -12.23 -0.64 13.11
C PRO A 74 -11.03 0.21 12.70
N LEU A 75 -9.93 0.12 13.43
CA LEU A 75 -8.67 0.77 13.04
C LEU A 75 -8.23 0.30 11.64
N LEU A 76 -7.66 1.21 10.86
CA LEU A 76 -7.18 0.93 9.50
C LEU A 76 -5.90 0.09 9.47
N ARG A 77 -5.14 0.09 10.57
CA ARG A 77 -3.96 -0.77 10.72
C ARG A 77 -4.35 -2.22 10.45
N SER A 78 -3.60 -2.92 9.60
CA SER A 78 -3.85 -4.29 9.10
C SER A 78 -5.04 -4.50 8.16
N LYS A 79 -5.88 -3.48 7.94
CA LYS A 79 -7.01 -3.54 6.98
C LYS A 79 -6.69 -2.88 5.65
N LEU A 80 -5.77 -1.92 5.68
CA LEU A 80 -5.28 -1.22 4.50
C LEU A 80 -3.78 -1.52 4.28
N PRO A 81 -3.32 -1.80 3.05
CA PRO A 81 -1.91 -2.03 2.77
C PRO A 81 -1.05 -0.81 3.13
N LEU A 82 0.20 -1.05 3.54
CA LEU A 82 1.09 0.03 4.01
C LEU A 82 1.36 1.09 2.94
N GLY A 83 1.44 0.71 1.66
CA GLY A 83 1.56 1.67 0.55
C GLY A 83 0.40 2.67 0.46
N HIS A 84 -0.83 2.26 0.80
CA HIS A 84 -1.96 3.19 0.84
C HIS A 84 -1.84 4.16 2.01
N MET A 85 -1.34 3.72 3.16
CA MET A 85 -1.15 4.58 4.33
C MET A 85 -0.19 5.73 3.99
N HIS A 86 0.92 5.42 3.31
CA HIS A 86 1.87 6.43 2.82
C HIS A 86 1.25 7.34 1.76
N ALA A 87 0.54 6.80 0.78
CA ALA A 87 -0.12 7.60 -0.26
C ALA A 87 -1.19 8.56 0.31
N LEU A 88 -1.95 8.13 1.32
CA LEU A 88 -2.95 8.97 2.00
C LEU A 88 -2.34 10.08 2.87
N GLU A 89 -1.06 9.96 3.22
CA GLU A 89 -0.27 10.99 3.90
C GLU A 89 0.57 11.82 2.89
N GLY A 90 0.34 11.64 1.58
CA GLY A 90 0.97 12.44 0.53
C GLY A 90 2.34 11.94 0.05
N VAL A 91 2.77 10.75 0.47
CA VAL A 91 4.04 10.16 0.04
C VAL A 91 3.87 9.51 -1.34
N SER A 92 4.66 9.98 -2.30
CA SER A 92 4.71 9.53 -3.69
C SER A 92 5.75 8.43 -3.91
N CYS A 93 5.72 7.83 -5.11
CA CYS A 93 6.75 6.86 -5.50
C CYS A 93 8.16 7.46 -5.47
N ALA A 94 8.28 8.74 -5.84
CA ALA A 94 9.54 9.46 -5.96
C ALA A 94 10.22 9.70 -4.61
N ASP A 95 9.45 9.72 -3.53
CA ASP A 95 9.98 9.97 -2.18
C ASP A 95 10.77 8.76 -1.66
N CYS A 96 10.45 7.56 -2.12
CA CYS A 96 11.18 6.33 -1.80
C CYS A 96 12.15 5.90 -2.90
N HIS A 97 11.70 5.99 -4.16
CA HIS A 97 12.47 5.58 -5.32
C HIS A 97 12.83 6.82 -6.14
N ASP A 98 14.12 7.08 -6.31
CA ASP A 98 14.58 8.09 -7.26
C ASP A 98 14.11 7.78 -8.70
N THR A 99 14.50 8.58 -9.67
CA THR A 99 14.09 8.44 -11.09
C THR A 99 14.59 7.18 -11.81
N GLY A 100 15.22 6.24 -11.08
CA GLY A 100 15.74 4.98 -11.60
C GLY A 100 14.79 3.79 -11.48
N GLU A 101 15.34 2.60 -11.68
CA GLU A 101 14.60 1.35 -11.50
C GLU A 101 14.18 1.16 -10.03
N ARG A 102 12.89 0.89 -9.80
CA ARG A 102 12.33 0.72 -8.45
C ARG A 102 12.84 -0.59 -7.85
N SER A 103 13.75 -0.48 -6.89
CA SER A 103 14.29 -1.60 -6.11
C SER A 103 13.90 -1.49 -4.64
N THR A 104 14.15 -2.53 -3.86
CA THR A 104 13.96 -2.49 -2.39
C THR A 104 14.81 -1.38 -1.78
N VAL A 105 14.19 -0.57 -0.92
CA VAL A 105 14.88 0.44 -0.13
C VAL A 105 15.20 -0.12 1.26
N GLY A 106 16.34 0.27 1.83
CA GLY A 106 16.71 -0.12 3.19
C GLY A 106 16.21 0.88 4.23
N THR A 107 16.35 0.52 5.52
CA THR A 107 15.97 1.30 6.71
C THR A 107 16.29 2.80 6.64
N ALA A 108 17.44 3.19 6.09
CA ALA A 108 17.82 4.60 5.99
C ALA A 108 16.76 5.46 5.28
N LYS A 109 16.12 4.94 4.24
CA LYS A 109 15.06 5.64 3.51
C LYS A 109 13.81 5.83 4.37
N CYS A 110 13.45 4.84 5.19
CA CYS A 110 12.33 4.94 6.13
C CYS A 110 12.58 6.03 7.18
N LEU A 111 13.82 6.13 7.66
CA LEU A 111 14.21 7.07 8.72
C LEU A 111 14.26 8.53 8.27
N GLU A 112 14.29 8.82 6.96
CA GLU A 112 14.16 10.18 6.42
C GLU A 112 12.87 10.86 6.92
N CYS A 113 11.79 10.09 7.12
CA CYS A 113 10.52 10.60 7.68
C CYS A 113 10.24 10.08 9.10
N HIS A 114 10.69 8.87 9.44
CA HIS A 114 10.45 8.25 10.76
C HIS A 114 11.52 8.56 11.82
N THR A 115 12.44 9.48 11.54
CA THR A 115 13.48 9.98 12.45
C THR A 115 14.52 8.93 12.83
N SER A 116 14.21 8.00 13.74
CA SER A 116 15.12 6.94 14.19
C SER A 116 14.35 5.75 14.76
N GLY A 117 14.98 4.57 14.82
CA GLY A 117 14.40 3.39 15.46
C GLY A 117 13.99 3.66 16.92
N GLU A 118 14.83 4.40 17.67
CA GLU A 118 14.52 4.82 19.04
C GLU A 118 13.28 5.73 19.13
N ALA A 119 13.13 6.67 18.20
CA ALA A 119 11.97 7.56 18.16
C ALA A 119 10.69 6.76 17.89
N VAL A 120 10.73 5.84 16.92
CA VAL A 120 9.61 4.94 16.61
C VAL A 120 9.29 4.03 17.80
N ALA A 121 10.30 3.46 18.47
CA ALA A 121 10.12 2.64 19.64
C ALA A 121 9.38 3.38 20.77
N LYS A 122 9.78 4.63 21.06
CA LYS A 122 9.12 5.48 22.06
C LYS A 122 7.65 5.75 21.75
N LEU A 123 7.29 5.89 20.47
CA LEU A 123 5.92 6.14 20.03
C LEU A 123 5.03 4.87 20.01
N THR A 124 5.65 3.69 20.06
CA THR A 124 4.96 2.40 19.86
C THR A 124 4.98 1.51 21.10
N VAL A 125 5.31 2.09 22.27
CA VAL A 125 5.24 1.39 23.55
C VAL A 125 3.81 0.85 23.77
N PRO A 126 3.65 -0.49 23.92
CA PRO A 126 2.35 -1.08 24.18
C PRO A 126 1.73 -0.52 25.46
N GLN A 127 0.42 -0.31 25.43
CA GLN A 127 -0.32 0.19 26.59
C GLN A 127 -0.52 -0.87 27.68
N ASP A 128 -0.38 -2.14 27.31
CA ASP A 128 -0.46 -3.27 28.23
C ASP A 128 0.90 -3.96 28.38
N LYS A 129 1.07 -4.68 29.49
CA LYS A 129 2.32 -5.40 29.81
C LYS A 129 2.45 -6.76 29.13
N LYS A 130 1.44 -7.22 28.37
CA LYS A 130 1.42 -8.54 27.75
C LYS A 130 2.12 -8.51 26.39
N HIS A 131 1.98 -7.40 25.67
CA HIS A 131 2.64 -7.21 24.39
C HIS A 131 4.03 -6.59 24.57
N ARG A 132 5.00 -7.11 23.82
CA ARG A 132 6.33 -6.52 23.69
C ARG A 132 6.33 -5.49 22.57
N ASN A 133 7.18 -4.47 22.69
CA ASN A 133 7.38 -3.51 21.61
C ASN A 133 8.20 -4.17 20.48
N PRO A 134 7.68 -4.33 19.26
CA PRO A 134 8.44 -4.92 18.16
C PRO A 134 9.59 -4.01 17.68
N HIS A 135 9.53 -2.71 17.96
CA HIS A 135 10.58 -1.75 17.58
C HIS A 135 11.66 -1.57 18.67
N ASP A 136 11.57 -2.33 19.77
CA ASP A 136 12.62 -2.44 20.79
C ASP A 136 12.72 -3.91 21.20
N SER A 137 13.26 -4.71 20.27
CA SER A 137 13.27 -6.16 20.39
C SER A 137 14.46 -6.65 21.24
N PRO A 138 14.33 -7.79 21.95
CA PRO A 138 15.45 -8.33 22.73
C PRO A 138 16.69 -8.72 21.90
N HIS A 139 16.52 -9.01 20.61
CA HIS A 139 17.61 -9.46 19.73
C HIS A 139 18.32 -8.30 19.02
N TYR A 140 17.56 -7.27 18.64
CA TYR A 140 18.03 -6.23 17.73
C TYR A 140 17.90 -4.82 18.31
N GLY A 141 17.34 -4.68 19.53
CA GLY A 141 17.00 -3.38 20.10
C GLY A 141 16.13 -2.58 19.13
N THR A 142 16.59 -1.36 18.84
CA THR A 142 15.97 -0.40 17.92
C THR A 142 16.50 -0.46 16.49
N GLU A 143 17.39 -1.41 16.19
CA GLU A 143 18.17 -1.47 14.94
C GLU A 143 17.71 -2.58 13.99
N LEU A 144 16.58 -3.24 14.26
CA LEU A 144 16.01 -4.19 13.29
C LEU A 144 15.55 -3.46 12.03
N ASP A 145 15.94 -3.97 10.87
CA ASP A 145 15.60 -3.36 9.60
C ASP A 145 14.09 -3.29 9.37
N CYS A 146 13.62 -2.11 8.94
CA CYS A 146 12.20 -1.79 8.85
C CYS A 146 11.47 -2.74 7.90
N GLU A 147 12.10 -3.03 6.76
CA GLU A 147 11.60 -3.85 5.68
C GLU A 147 11.44 -5.33 6.05
N MET A 148 12.01 -5.79 7.17
CA MET A 148 11.86 -7.18 7.63
C MET A 148 10.43 -7.50 8.05
N CYS A 149 9.67 -6.49 8.49
CA CYS A 149 8.24 -6.62 8.79
C CYS A 149 7.38 -5.78 7.83
N HIS A 150 7.83 -4.56 7.53
CA HIS A 150 7.02 -3.54 6.85
C HIS A 150 7.23 -3.56 5.34
N HIS A 151 6.43 -4.35 4.65
CA HIS A 151 6.42 -4.36 3.18
C HIS A 151 5.42 -3.31 2.63
N VAL A 152 5.92 -2.30 1.93
CA VAL A 152 5.09 -1.22 1.35
C VAL A 152 4.27 -1.70 0.15
N HIS A 153 4.87 -2.57 -0.68
CA HIS A 153 4.28 -3.10 -1.92
C HIS A 153 3.79 -4.55 -1.79
N ALA A 154 3.77 -5.12 -0.58
CA ALA A 154 3.28 -6.46 -0.30
C ALA A 154 2.59 -6.50 1.08
N LYS A 155 2.03 -7.66 1.45
CA LYS A 155 1.44 -7.82 2.77
C LYS A 155 2.54 -7.85 3.83
N SER A 156 2.55 -6.88 4.75
CA SER A 156 3.47 -6.87 5.90
C SER A 156 3.35 -8.14 6.74
N GLU A 157 4.46 -8.59 7.29
CA GLU A 157 4.55 -9.83 8.07
C GLU A 157 5.10 -9.60 9.48
N ASN A 158 4.99 -10.64 10.29
CA ASN A 158 5.59 -10.66 11.61
C ASN A 158 6.89 -11.46 11.54
N TYR A 159 8.01 -10.76 11.37
CA TYR A 159 9.33 -11.37 11.27
C TYR A 159 9.66 -12.28 12.47
N CYS A 160 9.22 -11.90 13.67
CA CYS A 160 9.45 -12.68 14.89
C CYS A 160 8.80 -14.06 14.81
N ALA A 161 7.67 -14.19 14.11
CA ALA A 161 6.93 -15.43 13.98
C ALA A 161 7.64 -16.49 13.12
N GLN A 162 8.74 -16.12 12.45
CA GLN A 162 9.61 -17.09 11.77
C GLN A 162 10.33 -18.01 12.77
N CYS A 163 10.59 -17.54 13.99
CA CYS A 163 11.28 -18.29 15.04
C CYS A 163 10.43 -18.48 16.31
N HIS A 164 9.58 -17.51 16.65
CA HIS A 164 8.76 -17.52 17.86
C HIS A 164 7.30 -17.84 17.53
N ASP A 165 6.83 -18.97 18.02
CA ASP A 165 5.39 -19.18 18.15
C ASP A 165 4.85 -18.17 19.18
N GLN A 166 3.96 -17.27 18.74
CA GLN A 166 3.43 -16.18 19.58
C GLN A 166 2.67 -16.67 20.81
N THR A 167 2.43 -17.98 20.92
CA THR A 167 1.77 -18.63 22.05
C THR A 167 2.73 -19.23 23.08
N LYS A 168 4.05 -19.23 22.84
CA LYS A 168 5.04 -19.89 23.71
C LYS A 168 6.10 -18.90 24.21
N LEU A 169 6.32 -18.90 25.53
CA LEU A 169 7.50 -18.29 26.13
C LEU A 169 8.71 -19.16 25.79
N VAL A 170 9.61 -18.63 24.97
CA VAL A 170 10.96 -19.18 24.79
C VAL A 170 11.83 -18.53 25.87
N PRO A 171 12.55 -19.31 26.71
CA PRO A 171 13.37 -18.79 27.82
C PRO A 171 14.42 -17.75 27.40
#